data_AF-A0A348WP66-F1
#
_entry.id   AF-A0A348WP66-F1
#
_cell.length_a   1.000
_cell.length_b   1.000
_cell.length_c   1.000
_cell.angle_alpha   90.00
_cell.angle_beta   90.00
_cell.angle_gamma   90.00
#
_symmetry.space_group_name_H-M   'P 1'
#
loop_
_entity.id
_entity.type
_entity.pdbx_description
1 polymer ?
#
loop_
_entity_poly.entity_id
_entity_poly.type
_entity_poly.pdbx_seq_one_letter_code
_entity_poly.pdbx_strand_id
1 'polypeptide(L)'
;VFNHDFSVSVPTTLNFSVKGVSSKDIMDVLDASHIRVSSGSACSSKVTRSFVLDAMGLSDWQSESAIRMSFGPATTQATVDKACERIQLVAQALQQSCLIVADTNNDHDAQLDGVVQLKYDDHCCYVLIDREAREVAIIDPHPALAGRLENLVRCQNYDVQGVLVSSDDSDVQQAASMLRAMLIGAEPNTDMWGWPEHAIAGCDAVPAECDCGVQGCLSVGQRRLFKLGDELPTFLLSEPVKAAESLRVDFAFLGAHQAIRDIQHCISDTTLVCPRKDGEHQLVLAKSMQSGAASIVEDTQALWERDDITIIDVRERQEHVVDDLPAHASVVNVPLTEAIQFIHEHPQLKSSPLVCVCRSGQRSGVMADALTRLGFTKVQHLSGGLALASTPV
;
A
#
# COMPACT_ATOMS: atom_id res chain seq x y z
N VAL A 1 13.05 8.11 -18.36
CA VAL A 1 13.81 9.31 -18.81
C VAL A 1 15.24 9.19 -18.31
N PHE A 2 16.24 9.43 -19.15
CA PHE A 2 17.63 9.48 -18.69
C PHE A 2 17.95 10.87 -18.11
N ASN A 3 18.68 10.89 -17.00
CA ASN A 3 18.98 12.10 -16.22
C ASN A 3 20.32 12.74 -16.59
N HIS A 4 20.99 12.24 -17.63
CA HIS A 4 22.29 12.74 -18.07
C HIS A 4 22.42 12.78 -19.59
N ASP A 5 23.35 13.59 -20.09
CA ASP A 5 23.78 13.58 -21.49
C ASP A 5 24.86 12.50 -21.68
N PHE A 6 24.60 11.57 -22.60
CA PHE A 6 25.52 10.48 -22.94
C PHE A 6 26.84 10.98 -23.56
N SER A 7 26.88 12.17 -24.16
CA SER A 7 28.08 12.72 -24.80
C SER A 7 29.17 13.13 -23.80
N VAL A 8 28.78 13.40 -22.55
CA VAL A 8 29.66 13.88 -21.46
C VAL A 8 29.61 12.98 -20.22
N SER A 9 29.05 11.77 -20.36
CA SER A 9 28.95 10.79 -19.26
C SER A 9 29.95 9.65 -19.42
N VAL A 10 30.31 9.02 -18.31
CA VAL A 10 31.11 7.78 -18.36
C VAL A 10 30.29 6.64 -18.97
N PRO A 11 30.88 5.78 -19.83
CA PRO A 11 30.14 4.77 -20.57
C PRO A 11 29.61 3.62 -19.69
N THR A 12 30.04 3.56 -18.43
CA THR A 12 29.74 2.49 -17.47
C THR A 12 28.58 2.81 -16.52
N THR A 13 27.94 3.97 -16.67
CA THR A 13 26.89 4.42 -15.75
C THR A 13 25.68 4.91 -16.54
N LEU A 14 24.51 4.41 -16.15
CA LEU A 14 23.21 4.88 -16.58
C LEU A 14 22.49 5.49 -15.38
N ASN A 15 21.98 6.72 -15.52
CA ASN A 15 21.09 7.33 -14.53
C ASN A 15 19.75 7.64 -15.18
N PHE A 16 18.66 7.08 -14.66
CA PHE A 16 17.32 7.25 -15.22
C PHE A 16 16.25 7.33 -14.13
N SER A 17 15.12 7.93 -14.47
CA SER A 17 13.91 7.96 -13.62
C SER A 17 12.71 7.50 -14.44
N VAL A 18 11.75 6.85 -13.77
CA VAL A 18 10.47 6.43 -14.37
C VAL A 18 9.37 7.28 -13.78
N LYS A 19 8.68 8.06 -14.64
CA LYS A 19 7.63 8.96 -14.18
C LYS A 19 6.49 8.17 -13.56
N GLY A 20 6.05 8.58 -12.37
CA GLY A 20 4.95 7.93 -11.65
C GLY A 20 5.35 6.71 -10.81
N VAL A 21 6.60 6.27 -10.87
CA VAL A 21 7.11 5.14 -10.07
C VAL A 21 8.15 5.63 -9.09
N SER A 22 8.09 5.20 -7.83
CA SER A 22 9.09 5.59 -6.84
C SER A 22 10.43 4.87 -7.11
N SER A 23 11.56 5.48 -6.73
CA SER A 23 12.86 4.81 -6.81
C SER A 23 12.90 3.53 -5.98
N LYS A 24 12.17 3.49 -4.86
CA LYS A 24 12.03 2.30 -4.02
C LYS A 24 11.36 1.14 -4.76
N ASP A 25 10.24 1.39 -5.44
CA ASP A 25 9.52 0.34 -6.18
C ASP A 25 10.36 -0.21 -7.32
N ILE A 26 11.06 0.66 -8.06
CA ILE A 26 11.97 0.25 -9.14
C ILE A 26 13.11 -0.60 -8.60
N MET A 27 13.72 -0.19 -7.47
CA MET A 27 14.78 -0.97 -6.83
C MET A 27 14.27 -2.33 -6.36
N ASP A 28 13.11 -2.38 -5.71
CA ASP A 28 12.58 -3.62 -5.13
C ASP A 28 12.25 -4.65 -6.23
N VAL A 29 11.61 -4.23 -7.33
CA VAL A 29 11.30 -5.13 -8.46
C VAL A 29 12.52 -5.54 -9.28
N LEU A 30 13.51 -4.65 -9.46
CA LEU A 30 14.77 -5.01 -10.11
C LEU A 30 15.55 -6.03 -9.28
N ASP A 31 15.56 -5.86 -7.94
CA ASP A 31 16.21 -6.80 -7.02
C ASP A 31 15.58 -8.19 -7.08
N ALA A 32 14.23 -8.25 -7.10
CA ALA A 32 13.47 -9.48 -7.29
C ALA A 32 13.82 -10.14 -8.64
N SER A 33 13.99 -9.35 -9.71
CA SER A 33 14.50 -9.84 -11.00
C SER A 33 16.02 -10.09 -11.04
N HIS A 34 16.69 -10.09 -9.89
CA HIS A 34 18.14 -10.27 -9.73
C HIS A 34 19.01 -9.26 -10.49
N ILE A 35 18.58 -8.00 -10.53
CA ILE A 35 19.35 -6.84 -10.99
C ILE A 35 19.58 -5.92 -9.79
N ARG A 36 20.84 -5.75 -9.39
CA ARG A 36 21.21 -4.81 -8.32
C ARG A 36 21.46 -3.42 -8.90
N VAL A 37 20.78 -2.43 -8.36
CA VAL A 37 20.93 -1.01 -8.70
C VAL A 37 21.08 -0.16 -7.43
N SER A 38 21.37 1.12 -7.60
CA SER A 38 21.37 2.11 -6.51
C SER A 38 20.38 3.23 -6.83
N SER A 39 19.75 3.83 -5.82
CA SER A 39 19.05 5.12 -5.96
C SER A 39 19.89 6.24 -5.35
N GLY A 40 19.34 7.45 -5.17
CA GLY A 40 19.99 8.65 -4.60
C GLY A 40 20.78 8.43 -3.29
N SER A 41 21.40 9.52 -2.77
CA SER A 41 22.49 9.47 -1.76
C SER A 41 22.37 8.32 -0.74
N ALA A 42 23.22 7.33 -0.96
CA ALA A 42 23.18 5.97 -0.40
C ALA A 42 23.32 5.83 1.14
N CYS A 43 23.05 6.86 1.94
CA CYS A 43 23.39 6.87 3.37
C CYS A 43 22.45 7.65 4.33
N SER A 44 21.30 8.20 3.93
CA SER A 44 20.39 8.80 4.92
C SER A 44 18.92 8.44 4.69
N SER A 45 18.32 7.86 5.73
CA SER A 45 16.90 7.45 5.82
C SER A 45 15.90 8.62 5.77
N LYS A 46 16.34 9.84 5.43
CA LYS A 46 15.51 11.06 5.43
C LYS A 46 15.58 11.86 4.13
N VAL A 47 16.51 11.57 3.21
CA VAL A 47 16.61 12.33 1.96
C VAL A 47 16.27 11.41 0.80
N THR A 48 15.05 11.56 0.31
CA THR A 48 14.51 10.85 -0.87
C THR A 48 14.98 11.44 -2.20
N ARG A 49 15.76 12.54 -2.19
CA ARG A 49 16.16 13.32 -3.37
C ARG A 49 17.67 13.34 -3.63
N SER A 50 18.05 13.32 -4.90
CA SER A 50 19.44 13.53 -5.29
C SER A 50 19.80 15.03 -5.36
N PHE A 51 20.57 15.52 -4.38
CA PHE A 51 21.10 16.89 -4.39
C PHE A 51 21.90 17.22 -5.66
N VAL A 52 22.53 16.22 -6.30
CA VAL A 52 23.26 16.41 -7.55
C VAL A 52 22.29 16.67 -8.71
N LEU A 53 21.19 15.92 -8.79
CA LEU A 53 20.19 16.11 -9.84
C LEU A 53 19.40 17.41 -9.63
N ASP A 54 19.15 17.79 -8.37
CA ASP A 54 18.59 19.09 -8.02
C ASP A 54 19.53 20.23 -8.47
N ALA A 55 20.84 20.11 -8.22
CA ALA A 55 21.84 21.08 -8.67
C ALA A 55 21.98 21.15 -10.20
N MET A 56 21.67 20.05 -10.90
CA MET A 56 21.58 20.00 -12.37
C MET A 56 20.30 20.66 -12.91
N GLY A 57 19.38 21.08 -12.03
CA GLY A 57 18.11 21.71 -12.42
C GLY A 57 17.09 20.73 -12.97
N LEU A 58 17.20 19.43 -12.65
CA LEU A 58 16.16 18.47 -13.00
C LEU A 58 14.93 18.65 -12.10
N SER A 59 13.76 18.26 -12.61
CA SER A 59 12.52 18.36 -11.86
C SER A 59 12.51 17.42 -10.65
N ASP A 60 11.81 17.82 -9.60
CA ASP A 60 11.67 17.12 -8.32
C ASP A 60 11.41 15.61 -8.45
N TRP A 61 10.42 15.22 -9.27
CA TRP A 61 10.10 13.80 -9.47
C TRP A 61 11.25 12.99 -10.08
N GLN A 62 12.11 13.61 -10.92
CA GLN A 62 13.30 12.94 -11.46
C GLN A 62 14.33 12.72 -10.37
N SER A 63 14.56 13.73 -9.52
CA SER A 63 15.48 13.64 -8.38
C SER A 63 15.05 12.60 -7.36
N GLU A 64 13.74 12.42 -7.14
CA GLU A 64 13.14 11.46 -6.20
C GLU A 64 13.13 10.02 -6.73
N SER A 65 12.90 9.85 -8.03
CA SER A 65 12.78 8.55 -8.71
C SER A 65 14.09 8.09 -9.38
N ALA A 66 15.22 8.76 -9.11
CA ALA A 66 16.48 8.46 -9.78
C ALA A 66 17.06 7.08 -9.42
N ILE A 67 17.36 6.30 -10.44
CA ILE A 67 18.06 5.02 -10.39
C ILE A 67 19.38 5.13 -11.13
N ARG A 68 20.46 4.72 -10.45
CA ARG A 68 21.79 4.55 -11.01
C ARG A 68 22.09 3.06 -11.18
N MET A 69 22.31 2.68 -12.43
CA MET A 69 22.81 1.38 -12.83
C MET A 69 24.24 1.55 -13.32
N SER A 70 25.16 0.73 -12.80
CA SER A 70 26.56 0.77 -13.18
C SER A 70 27.07 -0.64 -13.46
N PHE A 71 27.93 -0.78 -14.45
CA PHE A 71 28.57 -2.03 -14.84
C PHE A 71 30.07 -1.81 -15.08
N GLY A 72 30.85 -2.87 -15.11
CA GLY A 72 32.31 -2.76 -15.11
C GLY A 72 33.00 -3.79 -16.00
N PRO A 73 34.33 -3.85 -15.97
CA PRO A 73 35.12 -4.74 -16.83
C PRO A 73 34.80 -6.24 -16.66
N ALA A 74 34.23 -6.64 -15.51
CA ALA A 74 33.79 -8.01 -15.25
C ALA A 74 32.41 -8.35 -15.84
N THR A 75 31.67 -7.34 -16.32
CA THR A 75 30.35 -7.54 -16.93
C THR A 75 30.52 -8.05 -18.37
N THR A 76 29.92 -9.19 -18.68
CA THR A 76 29.99 -9.80 -20.02
C THR A 76 28.80 -9.38 -20.88
N GLN A 77 28.91 -9.52 -22.21
CA GLN A 77 27.78 -9.28 -23.11
C GLN A 77 26.56 -10.15 -22.74
N ALA A 78 26.78 -11.43 -22.39
CA ALA A 78 25.71 -12.31 -21.93
C ALA A 78 25.03 -11.81 -20.64
N THR A 79 25.78 -11.20 -19.73
CA THR A 79 25.21 -10.55 -18.53
C THR A 79 24.35 -9.34 -18.92
N VAL A 80 24.78 -8.55 -19.89
CA VAL A 80 24.03 -7.39 -20.42
C VAL A 80 22.74 -7.85 -21.10
N ASP A 81 22.81 -8.85 -21.97
CA ASP A 81 21.65 -9.38 -22.69
C ASP A 81 20.59 -9.90 -21.71
N LYS A 82 21.01 -10.69 -20.70
CA LYS A 82 20.13 -11.18 -19.63
C LYS A 82 19.56 -10.04 -18.78
N ALA A 83 20.32 -8.98 -18.53
CA ALA A 83 19.81 -7.80 -17.84
C ALA A 83 18.74 -7.09 -18.68
N CYS A 84 18.91 -6.99 -20.00
CA CYS A 84 17.88 -6.43 -20.89
C CYS A 84 16.58 -7.23 -20.85
N GLU A 85 16.64 -8.56 -20.92
CA GLU A 85 15.46 -9.44 -20.80
C GLU A 85 14.72 -9.23 -19.47
N ARG A 86 15.47 -9.21 -18.36
CA ARG A 86 14.93 -8.96 -17.01
C ARG A 86 14.32 -7.57 -16.87
N ILE A 87 14.94 -6.53 -17.44
CA ILE A 87 14.38 -5.17 -17.44
C ILE A 87 13.05 -5.14 -18.20
N GLN A 88 12.91 -5.89 -19.31
CA GLN A 88 11.63 -6.00 -20.02
C GLN A 88 10.57 -6.70 -19.18
N LEU A 89 10.93 -7.77 -18.48
CA LEU A 89 10.04 -8.46 -17.53
C LEU A 89 9.59 -7.51 -16.40
N VAL A 90 10.52 -6.77 -15.82
CA VAL A 90 10.25 -5.75 -14.79
C VAL A 90 9.30 -4.67 -15.31
N ALA A 91 9.51 -4.19 -16.54
CA ALA A 91 8.62 -3.21 -17.15
C ALA A 91 7.20 -3.77 -17.29
N GLN A 92 7.05 -5.03 -17.72
CA GLN A 92 5.75 -5.70 -17.81
C GLN A 92 5.09 -5.84 -16.43
N ALA A 93 5.84 -6.24 -15.40
CA ALA A 93 5.32 -6.36 -14.04
C ALA A 93 4.84 -5.00 -13.49
N LEU A 94 5.61 -3.93 -13.68
CA LEU A 94 5.21 -2.58 -13.26
C LEU A 94 3.97 -2.06 -14.01
N GLN A 95 3.82 -2.41 -15.29
CA GLN A 95 2.61 -2.11 -16.07
C GLN A 95 1.40 -2.88 -15.55
N GLN A 96 1.57 -4.16 -15.23
CA GLN A 96 0.50 -5.02 -14.70
C GLN A 96 -0.02 -4.58 -13.31
N SER A 97 0.83 -3.94 -12.51
CA SER A 97 0.49 -3.37 -11.19
C SER A 97 0.08 -1.89 -11.25
N CYS A 98 -0.30 -1.38 -12.44
CA CYS A 98 -0.73 0.00 -12.70
C CYS A 98 0.22 1.12 -12.20
N LEU A 99 1.48 0.79 -11.93
CA LEU A 99 2.51 1.77 -11.54
C LEU A 99 3.02 2.56 -12.76
N ILE A 100 2.88 2.01 -13.96
CA ILE A 100 3.22 2.66 -15.23
C ILE A 100 2.00 2.64 -16.15
N VAL A 101 1.73 3.75 -16.84
CA VAL A 101 0.72 3.81 -17.91
C VAL A 101 1.19 2.93 -19.08
N ALA A 102 0.42 1.92 -19.44
CA ALA A 102 0.60 1.12 -20.64
C ALA A 102 -0.58 1.34 -21.60
N ASP A 103 -0.32 1.33 -22.90
CA ASP A 103 -1.36 1.29 -23.95
C ASP A 103 -2.06 -0.09 -24.02
N THR A 104 -1.67 -1.02 -23.16
CA THR A 104 -2.19 -2.40 -23.11
C THR A 104 -2.84 -2.66 -21.76
N ASN A 105 -4.16 -2.90 -21.77
CA ASN A 105 -4.97 -3.37 -20.64
C ASN A 105 -4.49 -4.75 -20.18
N ASN A 106 -3.49 -4.80 -19.29
CA ASN A 106 -3.12 -6.03 -18.59
C ASN A 106 -3.42 -5.84 -17.10
N ASP A 107 -4.66 -6.17 -16.74
CA ASP A 107 -5.28 -5.97 -15.44
C ASP A 107 -4.91 -7.08 -14.44
N HIS A 108 -3.89 -6.86 -13.60
CA HIS A 108 -3.70 -7.64 -12.38
C HIS A 108 -4.07 -6.87 -11.10
N ASP A 109 -4.16 -5.54 -11.14
CA ASP A 109 -4.86 -4.77 -10.09
C ASP A 109 -6.36 -5.13 -9.99
N ALA A 110 -6.92 -5.82 -10.99
CA ALA A 110 -8.24 -6.46 -10.98
C ALA A 110 -8.47 -7.45 -9.82
N GLN A 111 -7.44 -7.77 -9.02
CA GLN A 111 -7.60 -8.59 -7.82
C GLN A 111 -7.78 -7.78 -6.52
N LEU A 112 -7.54 -6.46 -6.51
CA LEU A 112 -7.74 -5.67 -5.29
C LEU A 112 -9.22 -5.69 -4.90
N ASP A 113 -9.47 -5.93 -3.61
CA ASP A 113 -10.80 -5.97 -3.02
C ASP A 113 -10.69 -5.64 -1.52
N GLY A 114 -11.68 -4.95 -0.96
CA GLY A 114 -11.67 -4.48 0.42
C GLY A 114 -10.79 -3.24 0.65
N VAL A 115 -10.10 -3.18 1.80
CA VAL A 115 -9.33 -2.01 2.24
C VAL A 115 -7.88 -2.10 1.76
N VAL A 116 -7.49 -1.19 0.87
CA VAL A 116 -6.11 -1.02 0.39
C VAL A 116 -5.50 0.23 1.02
N GLN A 117 -4.32 0.10 1.61
CA GLN A 117 -3.56 1.23 2.17
C GLN A 117 -2.40 1.61 1.25
N LEU A 118 -2.43 2.85 0.77
CA LEU A 118 -1.30 3.48 0.08
C LEU A 118 -0.62 4.44 1.04
N LYS A 119 0.72 4.52 1.00
CA LYS A 119 1.49 5.41 1.87
C LYS A 119 2.42 6.32 1.10
N TYR A 120 2.55 7.54 1.58
CA TYR A 120 3.61 8.46 1.18
C TYR A 120 4.19 9.10 2.45
N ASP A 121 5.46 8.80 2.74
CA ASP A 121 6.11 9.13 4.01
C ASP A 121 5.29 8.60 5.22
N ASP A 122 4.85 9.48 6.11
CA ASP A 122 3.97 9.13 7.22
C ASP A 122 2.48 9.14 6.86
N HIS A 123 2.07 9.65 5.69
CA HIS A 123 0.65 9.75 5.33
C HIS A 123 0.09 8.43 4.81
N CYS A 124 -1.10 8.09 5.27
CA CYS A 124 -1.89 6.95 4.84
C CYS A 124 -3.10 7.44 4.03
N CYS A 125 -3.21 6.92 2.81
CA CYS A 125 -4.38 7.03 1.94
C CYS A 125 -5.05 5.66 1.90
N TYR A 126 -6.36 5.61 2.06
CA TYR A 126 -7.12 4.37 2.01
C TYR A 126 -8.00 4.32 0.78
N VAL A 127 -8.00 3.19 0.08
CA VAL A 127 -8.85 2.94 -1.07
C VAL A 127 -9.77 1.77 -0.70
N LEU A 128 -11.06 2.04 -0.64
CA LEU A 128 -12.09 1.07 -0.29
C LEU A 128 -12.67 0.55 -1.59
N ILE A 129 -12.43 -0.71 -1.90
CA ILE A 129 -12.80 -1.31 -3.17
C ILE A 129 -13.85 -2.38 -2.91
N ASP A 130 -14.98 -2.30 -3.61
CA ASP A 130 -15.84 -3.46 -3.82
C ASP A 130 -15.68 -3.87 -5.28
N ARG A 131 -14.92 -4.96 -5.49
CA ARG A 131 -14.57 -5.40 -6.84
C ARG A 131 -15.77 -5.91 -7.62
N GLU A 132 -16.71 -6.60 -6.96
CA GLU A 132 -17.88 -7.17 -7.61
C GLU A 132 -18.82 -6.06 -8.11
N ALA A 133 -19.05 -5.04 -7.28
CA ALA A 133 -19.84 -3.87 -7.65
C ALA A 133 -19.10 -2.92 -8.60
N ARG A 134 -17.76 -3.03 -8.68
CA ARG A 134 -16.87 -2.06 -9.32
C ARG A 134 -17.06 -0.67 -8.75
N GLU A 135 -17.17 -0.57 -7.44
CA GLU A 135 -17.29 0.70 -6.73
C GLU A 135 -16.05 0.97 -5.87
N VAL A 136 -15.70 2.23 -5.73
CA VAL A 136 -14.55 2.66 -4.93
C VAL A 136 -14.83 3.93 -4.14
N ALA A 137 -14.29 4.02 -2.93
CA ALA A 137 -14.15 5.27 -2.20
C ALA A 137 -12.69 5.49 -1.80
N ILE A 138 -12.23 6.74 -1.82
CA ILE A 138 -10.85 7.12 -1.48
C ILE A 138 -10.90 8.01 -0.24
N ILE A 139 -10.06 7.72 0.75
CA ILE A 139 -9.95 8.51 1.99
C ILE A 139 -8.52 9.03 2.12
N ASP A 140 -8.39 10.32 2.38
CA ASP A 140 -7.14 11.05 2.61
C ASP A 140 -6.09 10.87 1.48
N PRO A 141 -6.42 11.21 0.23
CA PRO A 141 -5.46 11.13 -0.87
C PRO A 141 -4.32 12.14 -0.69
N HIS A 142 -3.12 11.76 -1.09
CA HIS A 142 -1.94 12.65 -1.09
C HIS A 142 -1.53 13.02 -2.53
N PRO A 143 -1.02 14.23 -2.80
CA PRO A 143 -0.61 14.63 -4.16
C PRO A 143 0.37 13.65 -4.83
N ALA A 144 1.33 13.12 -4.08
CA ALA A 144 2.30 12.14 -4.57
C ALA A 144 1.67 10.80 -4.99
N LEU A 145 0.45 10.49 -4.54
CA LEU A 145 -0.28 9.27 -4.86
C LEU A 145 -1.36 9.48 -5.93
N ALA A 146 -1.67 10.73 -6.29
CA ALA A 146 -2.79 11.07 -7.17
C ALA A 146 -2.74 10.36 -8.53
N GLY A 147 -1.56 10.29 -9.16
CA GLY A 147 -1.41 9.59 -10.45
C GLY A 147 -1.64 8.08 -10.35
N ARG A 148 -1.22 7.45 -9.23
CA ARG A 148 -1.48 6.03 -8.98
C ARG A 148 -2.96 5.77 -8.74
N LEU A 149 -3.62 6.64 -7.96
CA LEU A 149 -5.06 6.56 -7.72
C LEU A 149 -5.86 6.72 -9.01
N GLU A 150 -5.50 7.70 -9.85
CA GLU A 150 -6.14 7.89 -11.16
C GLU A 150 -6.00 6.64 -12.03
N ASN A 151 -4.79 6.08 -12.14
CA ASN A 151 -4.54 4.86 -12.91
C ASN A 151 -5.36 3.68 -12.38
N LEU A 152 -5.37 3.46 -11.07
CA LEU A 152 -6.12 2.38 -10.43
C LEU A 152 -7.61 2.46 -10.78
N VAL A 153 -8.21 3.65 -10.62
CA VAL A 153 -9.63 3.88 -10.88
C VAL A 153 -9.96 3.71 -12.37
N ARG A 154 -9.14 4.29 -13.26
CA ARG A 154 -9.42 4.30 -14.70
C ARG A 154 -9.16 2.96 -15.38
N CYS A 155 -8.05 2.29 -15.07
CA CYS A 155 -7.72 1.00 -15.67
C CYS A 155 -8.77 -0.05 -15.30
N GLN A 156 -9.21 -0.07 -14.04
CA GLN A 156 -10.23 -1.01 -13.58
C GLN A 156 -11.67 -0.52 -13.81
N ASN A 157 -11.85 0.70 -14.33
CA ASN A 157 -13.14 1.34 -14.58
C ASN A 157 -14.10 1.16 -13.38
N TYR A 158 -13.63 1.65 -12.23
CA TYR A 158 -14.40 1.76 -10.99
C TYR A 158 -15.29 3.00 -11.01
N ASP A 159 -16.49 2.90 -10.43
CA ASP A 159 -17.34 4.04 -10.11
C ASP A 159 -16.96 4.63 -8.75
N VAL A 160 -16.58 5.90 -8.73
CA VAL A 160 -16.05 6.56 -7.54
C VAL A 160 -17.19 7.15 -6.71
N GLN A 161 -17.52 6.48 -5.62
CA GLN A 161 -18.61 6.86 -4.71
C GLN A 161 -18.25 8.11 -3.88
N GLY A 162 -16.96 8.30 -3.57
CA GLY A 162 -16.50 9.47 -2.85
C GLY A 162 -14.98 9.57 -2.77
N VAL A 163 -14.48 10.81 -2.73
CA VAL A 163 -13.09 11.12 -2.40
C VAL A 163 -13.13 12.04 -1.19
N LEU A 164 -12.77 11.48 -0.04
CA LEU A 164 -13.04 12.01 1.28
C LEU A 164 -11.76 12.47 1.96
N VAL A 165 -11.90 13.42 2.87
CA VAL A 165 -10.81 13.96 3.67
C VAL A 165 -11.22 13.99 5.13
N SER A 166 -10.31 13.58 6.01
CA SER A 166 -10.50 13.48 7.47
C SER A 166 -9.76 14.58 8.25
N SER A 167 -9.19 15.58 7.55
CA SER A 167 -8.33 16.62 8.11
C SER A 167 -8.34 17.93 7.31
N ASP A 168 -7.90 19.03 7.95
CA ASP A 168 -7.73 20.36 7.34
C ASP A 168 -6.39 20.52 6.60
N ASP A 169 -5.68 19.42 6.37
CA ASP A 169 -4.40 19.38 5.67
C ASP A 169 -4.53 19.86 4.22
N SER A 170 -3.83 20.94 3.88
CA SER A 170 -3.99 21.61 2.58
C SER A 170 -3.62 20.72 1.40
N ASP A 171 -2.59 19.88 1.55
CA ASP A 171 -2.10 19.03 0.47
C ASP A 171 -3.10 17.91 0.18
N VAL A 172 -3.65 17.32 1.25
CA VAL A 172 -4.69 16.29 1.16
C VAL A 172 -5.99 16.87 0.57
N GLN A 173 -6.42 18.04 1.04
CA GLN A 173 -7.60 18.75 0.53
C GLN A 173 -7.47 19.07 -0.96
N GLN A 174 -6.30 19.57 -1.38
CA GLN A 174 -6.03 19.88 -2.78
C GLN A 174 -6.03 18.62 -3.64
N ALA A 175 -5.38 17.53 -3.19
CA ALA A 175 -5.38 16.26 -3.89
C ALA A 175 -6.80 15.69 -4.04
N ALA A 176 -7.60 15.73 -2.97
CA ALA A 176 -8.99 15.27 -3.00
C ALA A 176 -9.85 16.10 -3.97
N SER A 177 -9.69 17.43 -3.97
CA SER A 177 -10.39 18.32 -4.92
C SER A 177 -10.03 17.99 -6.37
N MET A 178 -8.74 17.81 -6.67
CA MET A 178 -8.28 17.40 -8.00
C MET A 178 -8.86 16.04 -8.42
N LEU A 179 -8.79 15.03 -7.56
CA LEU A 179 -9.29 13.69 -7.86
C LEU A 179 -10.81 13.68 -8.06
N ARG A 180 -11.58 14.45 -7.26
CA ARG A 180 -13.02 14.64 -7.48
C ARG A 180 -13.31 15.19 -8.88
N ALA A 181 -12.61 16.27 -9.26
CA ALA A 181 -12.74 16.88 -10.57
C ALA A 181 -12.41 15.91 -11.73
N MET A 182 -11.41 15.05 -11.53
CA MET A 182 -10.91 14.12 -12.55
C MET A 182 -11.68 12.80 -12.66
N LEU A 183 -12.23 12.30 -11.55
CA LEU A 183 -12.78 10.94 -11.45
C LEU A 183 -14.30 10.90 -11.29
N ILE A 184 -14.90 11.93 -10.68
CA ILE A 184 -16.37 12.02 -10.46
C ILE A 184 -16.99 13.03 -11.42
N GLY A 185 -16.38 14.21 -11.55
CA GLY A 185 -16.86 15.30 -12.40
C GLY A 185 -16.47 16.67 -11.86
N ALA A 186 -16.62 17.72 -12.67
CA ALA A 186 -16.05 19.05 -12.40
C ALA A 186 -16.60 19.78 -11.16
N GLU A 187 -17.82 19.47 -10.70
CA GLU A 187 -18.45 20.05 -9.50
C GLU A 187 -19.36 19.02 -8.80
N PRO A 188 -18.81 18.07 -8.03
CA PRO A 188 -19.63 17.16 -7.27
C PRO A 188 -20.20 17.90 -6.06
N ASN A 189 -21.52 17.79 -5.85
CA ASN A 189 -22.19 18.31 -4.66
C ASN A 189 -21.72 17.54 -3.42
N THR A 190 -20.71 18.08 -2.75
CA THR A 190 -20.12 17.52 -1.53
C THR A 190 -19.95 18.60 -0.48
N ASP A 191 -19.92 18.21 0.79
CA ASP A 191 -19.48 19.10 1.87
C ASP A 191 -17.96 19.40 1.81
N MET A 192 -17.46 20.13 2.80
CA MET A 192 -16.03 20.50 2.88
C MET A 192 -15.07 19.31 3.07
N TRP A 193 -15.57 18.14 3.48
CA TRP A 193 -14.79 16.92 3.68
C TRP A 193 -14.89 15.97 2.48
N GLY A 194 -15.55 16.40 1.40
CA GLY A 194 -15.80 15.57 0.23
C GLY A 194 -16.97 14.61 0.38
N TRP A 195 -17.74 14.70 1.48
CA TRP A 195 -18.90 13.85 1.70
C TRP A 195 -20.03 14.22 0.73
N PRO A 196 -20.57 13.29 -0.08
CA PRO A 196 -21.65 13.61 -1.02
C PRO A 196 -22.93 14.06 -0.33
N GLU A 197 -23.58 15.13 -0.82
CA GLU A 197 -24.82 15.66 -0.22
C GLU A 197 -25.97 14.65 -0.23
N HIS A 198 -26.01 13.77 -1.24
CA HIS A 198 -27.01 12.71 -1.34
C HIS A 198 -26.82 11.61 -0.29
N ALA A 199 -25.62 11.48 0.29
CA ALA A 199 -25.26 10.46 1.28
C ALA A 199 -25.53 10.91 2.74
N ILE A 200 -26.29 12.00 2.93
CA ILE A 200 -26.63 12.57 4.26
C ILE A 200 -27.97 12.02 4.78
N ALA A 201 -28.84 11.49 3.91
CA ALA A 201 -30.19 11.06 4.28
C ALA A 201 -30.32 9.53 4.36
N GLY A 202 -30.67 9.01 5.55
CA GLY A 202 -31.23 7.67 5.78
C GLY A 202 -30.40 6.49 5.24
N CYS A 203 -29.70 5.78 6.11
CA CYS A 203 -29.02 4.56 5.70
C CYS A 203 -29.98 3.37 5.66
N ASP A 204 -29.81 2.50 4.66
CA ASP A 204 -30.49 1.21 4.59
C ASP A 204 -30.03 0.24 5.69
N ALA A 205 -28.84 0.48 6.26
CA ALA A 205 -28.23 -0.44 7.21
C ALA A 205 -27.18 0.25 8.12
N VAL A 206 -27.53 0.53 9.39
CA VAL A 206 -26.63 1.18 10.38
C VAL A 206 -26.07 0.14 11.38
N PRO A 207 -24.76 0.14 11.69
CA PRO A 207 -24.16 -0.75 12.67
C PRO A 207 -24.78 -0.60 14.05
N ALA A 208 -24.95 -1.73 14.76
CA ALA A 208 -25.55 -1.74 16.08
C ALA A 208 -24.69 -1.02 17.13
N GLU A 209 -23.38 -0.93 16.93
CA GLU A 209 -22.50 -0.14 17.81
C GLU A 209 -22.66 1.37 17.60
N CYS A 210 -23.21 1.79 16.46
CA CYS A 210 -23.42 3.19 16.12
C CYS A 210 -24.79 3.68 16.64
N ASP A 211 -25.03 3.57 17.94
CA ASP A 211 -26.25 4.03 18.61
C ASP A 211 -26.27 5.59 18.63
N CYS A 212 -26.86 6.18 17.59
CA CYS A 212 -27.12 7.61 17.35
C CYS A 212 -25.91 8.58 17.27
N GLY A 213 -25.17 8.54 16.15
CA GLY A 213 -24.20 9.62 15.82
C GLY A 213 -23.79 9.71 14.35
N VAL A 214 -24.28 8.81 13.51
CA VAL A 214 -23.93 8.72 12.09
C VAL A 214 -24.65 9.81 11.32
N GLN A 215 -23.88 10.67 10.64
CA GLN A 215 -24.39 11.83 9.91
C GLN A 215 -24.66 11.55 8.43
N GLY A 216 -24.22 10.40 7.94
CA GLY A 216 -24.38 9.99 6.56
C GLY A 216 -23.94 8.56 6.34
N CYS A 217 -24.39 7.99 5.23
CA CYS A 217 -24.12 6.62 4.82
C CYS A 217 -23.86 6.61 3.31
N LEU A 218 -22.63 6.26 2.93
CA LEU A 218 -22.18 6.13 1.55
C LEU A 218 -22.01 4.64 1.23
N SER A 219 -22.68 4.17 0.18
CA SER A 219 -22.52 2.80 -0.29
C SER A 219 -21.18 2.63 -1.01
N VAL A 220 -20.50 1.52 -0.74
CA VAL A 220 -19.38 1.03 -1.54
C VAL A 220 -19.63 -0.46 -1.74
N GLY A 221 -20.34 -0.79 -2.81
CA GLY A 221 -20.91 -2.09 -3.12
C GLY A 221 -21.74 -2.64 -1.96
N GLN A 222 -21.29 -3.76 -1.41
CA GLN A 222 -21.95 -4.42 -0.28
C GLN A 222 -21.64 -3.77 1.07
N ARG A 223 -20.69 -2.83 1.17
CA ARG A 223 -20.35 -2.17 2.44
C ARG A 223 -20.98 -0.78 2.54
N ARG A 224 -21.08 -0.27 3.77
CA ARG A 224 -21.53 1.10 4.07
C ARG A 224 -20.42 1.83 4.81
N LEU A 225 -20.05 2.99 4.27
CA LEU A 225 -19.15 3.93 4.91
C LEU A 225 -19.99 4.98 5.63
N PHE A 226 -19.68 5.23 6.89
CA PHE A 226 -20.38 6.19 7.74
C PHE A 226 -19.49 7.37 8.07
N LYS A 227 -20.08 8.56 8.14
CA LYS A 227 -19.41 9.77 8.64
C LYS A 227 -19.80 10.03 10.10
N LEU A 228 -18.79 10.22 10.95
CA LEU A 228 -18.94 10.58 12.36
C LEU A 228 -18.24 11.93 12.63
N GLY A 229 -19.02 12.96 12.98
CA GLY A 229 -18.54 14.29 13.35
C GLY A 229 -18.47 15.30 12.19
N ASP A 230 -18.75 16.58 12.48
CA ASP A 230 -18.85 17.65 11.47
C ASP A 230 -17.53 18.40 11.21
N GLU A 231 -16.64 18.51 12.19
CA GLU A 231 -15.44 19.36 12.10
C GLU A 231 -14.17 18.59 11.71
N LEU A 232 -14.02 17.33 12.11
CA LEU A 232 -12.91 16.46 11.75
C LEU A 232 -13.47 15.04 11.69
N PRO A 233 -14.01 14.60 10.53
CA PRO A 233 -14.79 13.38 10.48
C PRO A 233 -13.91 12.15 10.67
N THR A 234 -14.40 11.18 11.45
CA THR A 234 -13.97 9.79 11.35
C THR A 234 -14.90 9.05 10.40
N PHE A 235 -14.32 8.19 9.55
CA PHE A 235 -15.09 7.33 8.68
C PHE A 235 -15.12 5.90 9.21
N LEU A 236 -16.29 5.28 9.29
CA LEU A 236 -16.47 3.90 9.76
C LEU A 236 -16.98 3.03 8.62
N LEU A 237 -16.28 1.96 8.28
CA LEU A 237 -16.69 1.03 7.23
C LEU A 237 -17.29 -0.23 7.86
N SER A 238 -18.51 -0.56 7.43
CA SER A 238 -19.20 -1.76 7.88
C SER A 238 -18.61 -3.04 7.32
N GLU A 239 -18.97 -4.16 7.94
CA GLU A 239 -19.00 -5.46 7.26
C GLU A 239 -19.98 -5.45 6.07
N PRO A 240 -19.84 -6.38 5.10
CA PRO A 240 -20.79 -6.48 4.00
C PRO A 240 -22.23 -6.68 4.50
N VAL A 241 -23.15 -5.86 3.99
CA VAL A 241 -24.57 -5.85 4.35
C VAL A 241 -25.21 -7.16 3.90
N LYS A 242 -25.56 -8.00 4.88
CA LYS A 242 -26.33 -9.23 4.68
C LYS A 242 -27.75 -9.02 5.18
N ALA A 243 -28.72 -9.67 4.52
CA ALA A 243 -30.15 -9.37 4.64
C ALA A 243 -30.82 -9.58 6.03
N ALA A 244 -30.11 -9.94 7.10
CA ALA A 244 -30.74 -10.32 8.37
C ALA A 244 -29.94 -10.14 9.68
N GLU A 245 -28.80 -9.44 9.69
CA GLU A 245 -27.98 -9.29 10.91
C GLU A 245 -27.73 -7.82 11.27
N SER A 246 -27.53 -7.57 12.57
CA SER A 246 -27.00 -6.29 13.06
C SER A 246 -25.62 -6.07 12.49
N LEU A 247 -25.44 -5.01 11.71
CA LEU A 247 -24.14 -4.64 11.15
C LEU A 247 -23.14 -4.30 12.23
N ARG A 248 -21.87 -4.56 11.91
CA ARG A 248 -20.71 -4.17 12.71
C ARG A 248 -19.76 -3.30 11.92
N VAL A 249 -18.92 -2.56 12.65
CA VAL A 249 -17.82 -1.79 12.07
C VAL A 249 -16.56 -2.66 11.96
N ASP A 250 -16.12 -2.92 10.73
CA ASP A 250 -14.88 -3.66 10.46
C ASP A 250 -13.66 -2.74 10.53
N PHE A 251 -13.78 -1.53 9.97
CA PHE A 251 -12.67 -0.59 9.87
C PHE A 251 -13.08 0.81 10.32
N ALA A 252 -12.17 1.52 10.99
CA ALA A 252 -12.35 2.91 11.38
C ALA A 252 -11.17 3.76 10.92
N PHE A 253 -11.42 4.75 10.07
CA PHE A 253 -10.42 5.68 9.53
C PHE A 253 -10.44 6.95 10.36
N LEU A 254 -9.40 7.14 11.19
CA LEU A 254 -9.36 8.23 12.16
C LEU A 254 -9.10 9.57 11.49
N GLY A 255 -9.95 10.54 11.83
CA GLY A 255 -9.73 11.95 11.52
C GLY A 255 -8.57 12.56 12.30
N ALA A 256 -8.15 13.77 11.88
CA ALA A 256 -7.11 14.50 12.58
C ALA A 256 -7.48 14.72 14.05
N HIS A 257 -6.48 14.60 14.94
CA HIS A 257 -6.61 14.82 16.38
C HIS A 257 -7.58 13.88 17.13
N GLN A 258 -8.16 12.88 16.47
CA GLN A 258 -9.06 11.92 17.09
C GLN A 258 -8.28 10.72 17.64
N ALA A 259 -8.54 10.37 18.89
CA ALA A 259 -7.98 9.19 19.53
C ALA A 259 -9.00 8.04 19.51
N ILE A 260 -8.52 6.81 19.56
CA ILE A 260 -9.38 5.60 19.63
C ILE A 260 -10.45 5.73 20.72
N ARG A 261 -10.10 6.34 21.87
CA ARG A 261 -11.02 6.58 23.00
C ARG A 261 -12.27 7.38 22.62
N ASP A 262 -12.16 8.27 21.64
CA ASP A 262 -13.25 9.16 21.24
C ASP A 262 -14.32 8.40 20.44
N ILE A 263 -13.95 7.28 19.81
CA ILE A 263 -14.84 6.42 19.01
C ILE A 263 -15.09 5.04 19.65
N GLN A 264 -14.62 4.81 20.88
CA GLN A 264 -14.70 3.49 21.56
C GLN A 264 -16.10 2.89 21.67
N HIS A 265 -17.13 3.75 21.64
CA HIS A 265 -18.54 3.37 21.68
C HIS A 265 -19.07 2.89 20.32
N CYS A 266 -18.45 3.32 19.21
CA CYS A 266 -18.82 2.95 17.85
C CYS A 266 -18.01 1.76 17.28
N ILE A 267 -17.04 1.24 18.03
CA ILE A 267 -16.14 0.18 17.55
C ILE A 267 -16.09 -1.01 18.52
N SER A 268 -15.86 -2.19 17.95
CA SER A 268 -15.72 -3.46 18.66
C SER A 268 -14.25 -3.85 18.88
N ASP A 269 -14.00 -4.96 19.57
CA ASP A 269 -12.65 -5.51 19.74
C ASP A 269 -12.07 -6.11 18.44
N THR A 270 -12.92 -6.35 17.43
CA THR A 270 -12.50 -6.85 16.11
C THR A 270 -12.34 -5.75 15.08
N THR A 271 -12.73 -4.50 15.41
CA THR A 271 -12.57 -3.35 14.52
C THR A 271 -11.09 -2.98 14.37
N LEU A 272 -10.63 -2.89 13.12
CA LEU A 272 -9.30 -2.40 12.77
C LEU A 272 -9.32 -0.88 12.60
N VAL A 273 -8.48 -0.19 13.36
CA VAL A 273 -8.37 1.26 13.33
C VAL A 273 -7.21 1.68 12.44
N CYS A 274 -7.54 2.43 11.41
CA CYS A 274 -6.69 2.87 10.32
C CYS A 274 -6.29 4.34 10.56
N PRO A 275 -5.04 4.61 10.98
CA PRO A 275 -4.62 5.98 11.29
C PRO A 275 -4.30 6.77 10.00
N ARG A 276 -4.66 8.06 9.96
CA ARG A 276 -4.26 8.97 8.86
C ARG A 276 -2.73 9.10 8.71
N LYS A 277 -2.01 9.07 9.82
CA LYS A 277 -0.55 9.16 9.87
C LYS A 277 0.05 7.96 10.59
N ASP A 278 1.07 7.37 10.00
CA ASP A 278 1.74 6.17 10.48
C ASP A 278 3.27 6.27 10.32
N GLY A 279 3.84 7.26 11.04
CA GLY A 279 5.29 7.50 11.08
C GLY A 279 6.07 6.47 11.91
N GLU A 280 5.39 5.76 12.81
CA GLU A 280 5.96 4.67 13.62
C GLU A 280 5.78 3.29 12.97
N HIS A 281 5.26 3.24 11.74
CA HIS A 281 5.01 2.01 10.98
C HIS A 281 4.19 0.97 11.74
N GLN A 282 3.16 1.42 12.44
CA GLN A 282 2.21 0.59 13.15
C GLN A 282 1.21 -0.11 12.21
N LEU A 283 1.09 0.31 10.95
CA LEU A 283 0.19 -0.25 9.93
C LEU A 283 -1.31 -0.06 10.26
N VAL A 284 -1.76 -0.65 11.36
CA VAL A 284 -3.12 -0.68 11.87
C VAL A 284 -3.13 -0.79 13.40
N LEU A 285 -4.17 -0.25 14.02
CA LEU A 285 -4.42 -0.25 15.45
C LEU A 285 -5.73 -1.01 15.76
N ALA A 286 -6.02 -1.25 17.04
CA ALA A 286 -7.34 -1.72 17.47
C ALA A 286 -7.63 -1.25 18.91
N LYS A 287 -8.86 -1.48 19.37
CA LYS A 287 -9.34 -1.08 20.70
C LYS A 287 -8.48 -1.63 21.84
N SER A 288 -7.98 -2.85 21.68
CA SER A 288 -7.05 -3.50 22.59
C SER A 288 -5.85 -4.05 21.81
N MET A 289 -4.64 -3.80 22.30
CA MET A 289 -3.38 -4.25 21.70
C MET A 289 -2.61 -5.10 22.70
N GLN A 290 -1.95 -6.15 22.23
CA GLN A 290 -0.98 -6.89 23.04
C GLN A 290 0.38 -6.17 23.02
N SER A 291 1.10 -6.21 24.14
CA SER A 291 2.50 -5.78 24.18
C SER A 291 3.40 -6.90 23.68
N GLY A 292 4.26 -6.59 22.71
CA GLY A 292 5.19 -7.55 22.15
C GLY A 292 5.76 -7.05 20.83
N ALA A 293 6.87 -7.66 20.42
CA ALA A 293 7.44 -7.52 19.09
C ALA A 293 7.54 -8.92 18.48
N ALA A 294 7.47 -9.00 17.15
CA ALA A 294 7.64 -10.26 16.46
C ALA A 294 9.04 -10.84 16.69
N SER A 295 9.14 -12.17 16.71
CA SER A 295 10.44 -12.83 16.78
C SER A 295 11.17 -12.77 15.44
N ILE A 296 12.49 -12.84 15.47
CA ILE A 296 13.32 -12.76 14.26
C ILE A 296 13.79 -14.18 13.87
N VAL A 297 13.75 -14.49 12.58
CA VAL A 297 14.42 -15.66 11.98
C VAL A 297 15.71 -15.19 11.33
N GLU A 298 16.85 -15.75 11.74
CA GLU A 298 18.18 -15.42 11.19
C GLU A 298 18.70 -16.46 10.19
N ASP A 299 18.31 -17.73 10.32
CA ASP A 299 18.73 -18.81 9.42
C ASP A 299 17.80 -18.91 8.21
N THR A 300 18.32 -18.50 7.05
CA THR A 300 17.54 -18.48 5.81
C THR A 300 17.51 -19.84 5.12
N GLN A 301 18.52 -20.70 5.29
CA GLN A 301 18.55 -21.99 4.58
C GLN A 301 17.54 -22.97 5.16
N ALA A 302 17.48 -23.07 6.49
CA ALA A 302 16.52 -23.95 7.15
C ALA A 302 15.07 -23.48 6.98
N LEU A 303 14.83 -22.19 6.76
CA LEU A 303 13.49 -21.63 6.60
C LEU A 303 12.74 -22.23 5.41
N TRP A 304 13.41 -22.33 4.26
CA TRP A 304 12.77 -22.75 3.00
C TRP A 304 12.38 -24.24 2.99
N GLU A 305 13.05 -25.04 3.81
CA GLU A 305 12.82 -26.49 3.97
C GLU A 305 11.67 -26.83 4.93
N ARG A 306 11.12 -25.85 5.65
CA ARG A 306 10.03 -26.07 6.60
C ARG A 306 8.71 -26.27 5.87
N ASP A 307 7.90 -27.21 6.36
CA ASP A 307 6.50 -27.44 5.94
C ASP A 307 5.49 -27.15 7.08
N ASP A 308 5.99 -26.90 8.28
CA ASP A 308 5.21 -26.66 9.50
C ASP A 308 4.72 -25.22 9.66
N ILE A 309 5.04 -24.34 8.71
CA ILE A 309 4.73 -22.91 8.75
C ILE A 309 3.89 -22.45 7.56
N THR A 310 3.30 -21.26 7.71
CA THR A 310 2.79 -20.47 6.59
C THR A 310 3.70 -19.26 6.40
N ILE A 311 4.20 -19.10 5.18
CA ILE A 311 4.99 -17.92 4.80
C ILE A 311 4.03 -16.84 4.32
N ILE A 312 4.11 -15.66 4.93
CA ILE A 312 3.39 -14.47 4.49
C ILE A 312 4.36 -13.60 3.69
N ASP A 313 4.27 -13.66 2.37
CA ASP A 313 5.09 -12.86 1.47
C ASP A 313 4.48 -11.47 1.29
N VAL A 314 5.09 -10.47 1.95
CA VAL A 314 4.62 -9.08 1.92
C VAL A 314 5.35 -8.20 0.90
N ARG A 315 6.02 -8.82 -0.07
CA ARG A 315 6.46 -8.10 -1.27
C ARG A 315 5.26 -7.56 -2.05
N GLU A 316 5.47 -6.49 -2.81
CA GLU A 316 4.42 -5.94 -3.65
C GLU A 316 4.20 -6.84 -4.86
N ARG A 317 3.02 -6.75 -5.48
CA ARG A 317 2.62 -7.62 -6.59
C ARG A 317 3.64 -7.68 -7.72
N GLN A 318 4.23 -6.54 -8.09
CA GLN A 318 5.25 -6.49 -9.14
C GLN A 318 6.49 -7.35 -8.83
N GLU A 319 6.82 -7.58 -7.56
CA GLU A 319 7.91 -8.47 -7.15
C GLU A 319 7.50 -9.94 -7.28
N HIS A 320 6.26 -10.30 -6.91
CA HIS A 320 5.74 -11.67 -7.06
C HIS A 320 5.68 -12.12 -8.52
N VAL A 321 5.34 -11.20 -9.43
CA VAL A 321 5.26 -11.49 -10.87
C VAL A 321 6.62 -11.91 -11.45
N VAL A 322 7.72 -11.40 -10.91
CA VAL A 322 9.06 -11.62 -11.46
C VAL A 322 9.88 -12.67 -10.72
N ASP A 323 9.46 -13.05 -9.50
CA ASP A 323 10.21 -13.95 -8.63
C ASP A 323 9.31 -14.66 -7.61
N ASP A 324 9.18 -15.98 -7.77
CA ASP A 324 8.52 -16.86 -6.80
C ASP A 324 9.47 -17.23 -5.65
N LEU A 325 8.92 -17.42 -4.44
CA LEU A 325 9.73 -17.89 -3.31
C LEU A 325 10.04 -19.39 -3.44
N PRO A 326 11.28 -19.82 -3.16
CA PRO A 326 11.69 -21.23 -3.26
C PRO A 326 11.30 -22.02 -1.99
N ALA A 327 10.06 -21.88 -1.53
CA ALA A 327 9.60 -22.45 -0.25
C ALA A 327 8.86 -23.78 -0.42
N HIS A 328 9.12 -24.73 0.49
CA HIS A 328 8.30 -25.94 0.64
C HIS A 328 7.00 -25.69 1.40
N ALA A 329 7.00 -24.73 2.33
CA ALA A 329 5.83 -24.28 3.06
C ALA A 329 4.75 -23.69 2.14
N SER A 330 3.52 -23.60 2.67
CA SER A 330 2.48 -22.79 2.05
C SER A 330 2.90 -21.32 2.06
N VAL A 331 2.91 -20.70 0.88
CA VAL A 331 3.14 -19.26 0.70
C VAL A 331 1.82 -18.56 0.44
N VAL A 332 1.54 -17.50 1.19
CA VAL A 332 0.42 -16.59 0.96
C VAL A 332 0.99 -15.23 0.59
N ASN A 333 0.70 -14.79 -0.63
CA ASN A 333 1.10 -13.49 -1.14
C ASN A 333 0.17 -12.42 -0.57
N VAL A 334 0.70 -11.53 0.26
CA VAL A 334 -0.04 -10.45 0.92
C VAL A 334 0.77 -9.16 0.80
N PRO A 335 0.74 -8.48 -0.37
CA PRO A 335 1.35 -7.17 -0.53
C PRO A 335 1.05 -6.27 0.67
N LEU A 336 2.02 -5.47 1.11
CA LEU A 336 1.84 -4.69 2.33
C LEU A 336 0.67 -3.72 2.21
N THR A 337 0.34 -3.28 0.99
CA THR A 337 -0.84 -2.46 0.70
C THR A 337 -2.18 -3.15 1.01
N GLU A 338 -2.21 -4.47 1.05
CA GLU A 338 -3.41 -5.30 1.30
C GLU A 338 -3.42 -5.90 2.71
N ALA A 339 -2.38 -5.62 3.51
CA ALA A 339 -2.19 -6.25 4.82
C ALA A 339 -3.35 -6.01 5.78
N ILE A 340 -3.97 -4.82 5.75
CA ILE A 340 -5.11 -4.47 6.62
C ILE A 340 -6.31 -5.38 6.33
N GLN A 341 -6.66 -5.53 5.05
CA GLN A 341 -7.74 -6.43 4.64
C GLN A 341 -7.42 -7.88 4.99
N PHE A 342 -6.20 -8.34 4.70
CA PHE A 342 -5.77 -9.69 5.02
C PHE A 342 -5.89 -10.02 6.51
N ILE A 343 -5.42 -9.12 7.39
CA ILE A 343 -5.51 -9.26 8.85
C ILE A 343 -6.97 -9.43 9.29
N HIS A 344 -7.86 -8.63 8.72
CA HIS A 344 -9.29 -8.67 9.05
C HIS A 344 -9.94 -10.00 8.63
N GLU A 345 -9.61 -10.51 7.44
CA GLU A 345 -10.21 -11.73 6.88
C GLU A 345 -9.65 -13.04 7.43
N HIS A 346 -8.51 -13.00 8.12
CA HIS A 346 -7.79 -14.19 8.56
C HIS A 346 -7.65 -14.35 10.10
N PRO A 347 -8.70 -14.13 10.92
CA PRO A 347 -8.60 -14.33 12.37
C PRO A 347 -8.30 -15.79 12.75
N GLN A 348 -8.62 -16.76 11.89
CA GLN A 348 -8.28 -18.17 12.06
C GLN A 348 -6.77 -18.44 12.12
N LEU A 349 -5.94 -17.55 11.57
CA LEU A 349 -4.48 -17.69 11.56
C LEU A 349 -3.81 -17.25 12.88
N LYS A 350 -4.55 -16.71 13.86
CA LYS A 350 -3.98 -16.21 15.14
C LYS A 350 -3.15 -17.24 15.92
N SER A 351 -3.45 -18.52 15.74
CA SER A 351 -2.74 -19.63 16.41
C SER A 351 -1.76 -20.37 15.49
N SER A 352 -1.74 -20.02 14.20
CA SER A 352 -0.88 -20.63 13.19
C SER A 352 0.55 -20.09 13.29
N PRO A 353 1.57 -20.92 13.03
CA PRO A 353 2.95 -20.45 12.91
C PRO A 353 3.16 -19.71 11.58
N LEU A 354 3.44 -18.41 11.68
CA LEU A 354 3.58 -17.50 10.54
C LEU A 354 5.00 -16.95 10.46
N VAL A 355 5.57 -16.91 9.24
CA VAL A 355 6.83 -16.22 8.97
C VAL A 355 6.61 -15.18 7.87
N CYS A 356 6.73 -13.90 8.23
CA CYS A 356 6.61 -12.80 7.28
C CYS A 356 7.95 -12.57 6.56
N VAL A 357 7.90 -12.43 5.23
CA VAL A 357 9.09 -12.19 4.40
C VAL A 357 8.87 -11.02 3.46
N CYS A 358 9.93 -10.26 3.21
CA CYS A 358 9.98 -9.24 2.17
C CYS A 358 11.43 -9.08 1.71
N ARG A 359 11.68 -8.18 0.76
CA ARG A 359 13.03 -7.93 0.25
C ARG A 359 14.05 -7.56 1.34
N SER A 360 13.82 -6.51 2.14
CA SER A 360 14.82 -5.97 3.07
C SER A 360 14.61 -6.34 4.55
N GLY A 361 13.53 -7.05 4.86
CA GLY A 361 13.08 -7.33 6.24
C GLY A 361 12.26 -6.19 6.87
N GLN A 362 12.23 -5.00 6.27
CA GLN A 362 11.51 -3.84 6.84
C GLN A 362 9.99 -4.01 6.76
N ARG A 363 9.44 -4.28 5.57
CA ARG A 363 7.99 -4.50 5.40
C ARG A 363 7.48 -5.70 6.18
N SER A 364 8.25 -6.79 6.22
CA SER A 364 7.87 -8.00 6.95
C SER A 364 7.93 -7.80 8.46
N GLY A 365 8.87 -7.00 8.98
CA GLY A 365 8.89 -6.60 10.38
C GLY A 365 7.63 -5.81 10.76
N VAL A 366 7.24 -4.82 9.95
CA VAL A 366 6.00 -4.05 10.14
C VAL A 366 4.76 -4.95 10.19
N MET A 367 4.62 -5.85 9.21
CA MET A 367 3.52 -6.81 9.19
C MET A 367 3.52 -7.72 10.43
N ALA A 368 4.69 -8.27 10.76
CA ALA A 368 4.83 -9.21 11.86
C ALA A 368 4.50 -8.56 13.21
N ASP A 369 4.97 -7.34 13.45
CA ASP A 369 4.66 -6.58 14.65
C ASP A 369 3.17 -6.22 14.73
N ALA A 370 2.53 -5.88 13.60
CA ALA A 370 1.09 -5.63 13.55
C ALA A 370 0.29 -6.89 13.92
N LEU A 371 0.64 -8.04 13.33
CA LEU A 371 0.02 -9.33 13.67
C LEU A 371 0.20 -9.66 15.16
N THR A 372 1.41 -9.51 15.70
CA THR A 372 1.67 -9.76 17.13
C THR A 372 0.82 -8.87 18.03
N ARG A 373 0.75 -7.55 17.76
CA ARG A 373 -0.11 -6.63 18.54
C ARG A 373 -1.59 -6.99 18.48
N LEU A 374 -2.05 -7.59 17.38
CA LEU A 374 -3.44 -8.04 17.17
C LEU A 374 -3.73 -9.44 17.70
N GLY A 375 -2.77 -10.04 18.42
CA GLY A 375 -2.94 -11.31 19.13
C GLY A 375 -2.63 -12.56 18.30
N PHE A 376 -1.87 -12.43 17.21
CA PHE A 376 -1.28 -13.59 16.55
C PHE A 376 -0.07 -14.06 17.37
N THR A 377 -0.12 -15.33 17.80
CA THR A 377 0.70 -15.84 18.90
C THR A 377 2.03 -16.43 18.47
N LYS A 378 2.20 -16.78 17.19
CA LYS A 378 3.37 -17.47 16.65
C LYS A 378 3.87 -16.78 15.38
N VAL A 379 4.24 -15.51 15.49
CA VAL A 379 4.67 -14.69 14.36
C VAL A 379 6.16 -14.44 14.42
N GLN A 380 6.82 -14.66 13.29
CA GLN A 380 8.21 -14.31 13.09
C GLN A 380 8.38 -13.52 11.79
N HIS A 381 9.51 -12.84 11.62
CA HIS A 381 9.91 -12.30 10.31
C HIS A 381 11.38 -12.58 10.01
N LEU A 382 11.71 -12.61 8.72
CA LEU A 382 13.08 -12.85 8.26
C LEU A 382 13.96 -11.62 8.45
N SER A 383 15.06 -11.76 9.21
CA SER A 383 16.06 -10.72 9.41
C SER A 383 16.73 -10.35 8.10
N GLY A 384 16.81 -9.06 7.76
CA GLY A 384 17.44 -8.60 6.52
C GLY A 384 16.69 -8.94 5.22
N GLY A 385 15.60 -9.71 5.32
CA GLY A 385 14.78 -10.12 4.20
C GLY A 385 15.51 -10.99 3.17
N LEU A 386 14.89 -11.13 2.00
CA LEU A 386 15.43 -11.92 0.88
C LEU A 386 16.76 -11.36 0.34
N ALA A 387 17.02 -10.06 0.51
CA ALA A 387 18.22 -9.42 0.02
C ALA A 387 19.50 -9.93 0.70
N LEU A 388 19.39 -10.36 1.97
CA LEU A 388 20.46 -10.99 2.75
C LEU A 388 20.30 -12.52 2.85
N ALA A 389 19.14 -13.05 2.45
CA ALA A 389 18.91 -14.48 2.44
C ALA A 389 19.82 -15.15 1.43
N SER A 390 20.49 -16.22 1.86
CA SER A 390 21.10 -17.15 0.91
C SER A 390 19.97 -17.90 0.24
N THR A 391 19.62 -17.56 -1.00
CA THR A 391 18.69 -18.36 -1.79
C THR A 391 19.31 -19.76 -1.94
N PRO A 392 18.59 -20.85 -1.64
CA PRO A 392 19.08 -22.19 -1.94
C PRO A 392 19.39 -22.28 -3.43
N VAL A 393 20.55 -22.86 -3.75
CA VAL A 393 21.09 -23.01 -5.12
C VAL A 393 20.38 -24.13 -5.86
#